data_AF-R0CR64-F1
#
_entry.id   AF-R0CR64-F1
#
_cell.length_a   1.000
_cell.length_b   1.000
_cell.length_c   1.000
_cell.angle_alpha   90.00
_cell.angle_beta   90.00
_cell.angle_gamma   90.00
#
_symmetry.space_group_name_H-M   'P 1'
#
loop_
_entity.id
_entity.type
_entity.pdbx_description
1 polymer ?
#
loop_
_entity_poly.entity_id
_entity_poly.type
_entity_poly.pdbx_seq_one_letter_code
_entity_poly.pdbx_strand_id
1 'polypeptide(L)'
;MEEQKTGCLVCGAPLEYLQSQIEMECTYCHKKFMSNARCVNGHFICDSCHEQMGLRVIEDICRHTDSRDPVAIMKKIILSPYIYMHGPEHHVLVGSVLLAAYKNAGGELDLDAALEEMRNRGTQVPGGICGLWGTCGAAVSTGIFISLITGASPLSGKEWGLCNEMTSRSLGAIAKTGGPRCCKRDSYTAILQAVDFVGEKFGIWMERPKKTVCGLYDRNEQCLKEKCPYNPLG
;
A
#
# COMPACT_ATOMS: atom_id res chain seq x y z
N MET A 1 15.90 1.00 18.67
CA MET A 1 15.39 0.72 17.32
C MET A 1 16.19 1.59 16.38
N GLU A 2 16.99 1.00 15.49
CA GLU A 2 17.73 1.75 14.47
C GLU A 2 16.76 2.53 13.58
N GLU A 3 17.12 3.78 13.31
CA GLU A 3 16.37 4.74 12.52
C GLU A 3 16.24 4.21 11.07
N GLN A 4 15.01 3.92 10.61
CA GLN A 4 14.78 3.64 9.19
C GLN A 4 15.06 4.92 8.38
N LYS A 5 16.22 4.96 7.72
CA LYS A 5 16.62 6.03 6.80
C LYS A 5 15.97 5.83 5.44
N THR A 6 15.56 6.92 4.81
CA THR A 6 15.22 6.95 3.38
C THR A 6 16.46 6.64 2.55
N GLY A 7 16.34 5.79 1.52
CA GLY A 7 17.46 5.45 0.64
C GLY A 7 17.57 3.94 0.37
N CYS A 8 18.76 3.52 -0.07
CA CYS A 8 19.08 2.13 -0.34
C CYS A 8 19.11 1.28 0.94
N LEU A 9 18.46 0.11 0.93
CA LEU A 9 18.44 -0.82 2.07
C LEU A 9 19.78 -1.50 2.37
N VAL A 10 20.75 -1.42 1.45
CA VAL A 10 22.08 -2.03 1.60
C VAL A 10 23.09 -1.06 2.21
N CYS A 11 23.10 0.19 1.74
CA CYS A 11 24.14 1.16 2.12
C CYS A 11 23.61 2.54 2.56
N GLY A 12 22.29 2.73 2.59
CA GLY A 12 21.66 4.01 2.98
C GLY A 12 21.81 5.15 1.97
N ALA A 13 22.59 4.97 0.89
CA ALA A 13 22.79 6.03 -0.11
C ALA A 13 21.52 6.30 -0.93
N PRO A 14 21.37 7.50 -1.52
CA PRO A 14 20.20 7.87 -2.31
C PRO A 14 19.88 6.91 -3.46
N LEU A 15 18.61 6.90 -3.85
CA LEU A 15 18.13 6.19 -5.03
C LEU A 15 18.11 7.16 -6.23
N GLU A 16 18.52 6.67 -7.40
CA GLU A 16 18.33 7.33 -8.68
C GLU A 16 17.25 6.64 -9.51
N TYR A 17 16.50 7.43 -10.28
CA TYR A 17 15.46 6.97 -11.20
C TYR A 17 15.88 7.26 -12.64
N LEU A 18 15.93 6.20 -13.44
CA LEU A 18 16.41 6.20 -14.83
C LEU A 18 15.24 6.38 -15.81
N GLN A 19 15.51 7.07 -16.91
CA GLN A 19 14.54 7.29 -18.00
C GLN A 19 14.12 5.98 -18.68
N SER A 20 15.06 5.07 -18.90
CA SER A 20 14.82 3.74 -19.48
C SER A 20 15.15 2.64 -18.48
N GLN A 21 14.48 1.50 -18.64
CA GLN A 21 14.81 0.32 -17.85
C GLN A 21 16.15 -0.23 -18.31
N ILE A 22 16.96 -0.62 -17.34
CA ILE A 22 18.19 -1.39 -17.58
C ILE A 22 18.11 -2.72 -16.83
N GLU A 23 18.83 -3.72 -17.35
CA GLU A 23 18.98 -4.99 -16.63
C GLU A 23 19.87 -4.77 -15.40
N MET A 24 19.38 -5.19 -14.24
CA MET A 24 20.08 -5.11 -12.97
C MET A 24 20.03 -6.44 -12.24
N GLU A 25 21.09 -6.78 -11.52
CA GLU A 25 21.13 -7.96 -10.67
C GLU A 25 20.71 -7.60 -9.24
N CYS A 26 19.78 -8.38 -8.66
CA CYS A 26 19.36 -8.18 -7.28
C CYS A 26 20.49 -8.54 -6.30
N THR A 27 20.79 -7.64 -5.38
CA THR A 27 21.86 -7.77 -4.36
C THR A 27 21.67 -8.99 -3.44
N TYR A 28 20.43 -9.48 -3.27
CA TYR A 28 20.14 -10.60 -2.38
C TYR A 28 19.93 -11.94 -3.09
N CYS A 29 19.20 -11.96 -4.20
CA CYS A 29 18.86 -13.23 -4.88
C CYS A 29 19.64 -13.48 -6.16
N HIS A 30 20.48 -12.55 -6.61
CA HIS A 30 21.34 -12.66 -7.80
C HIS A 30 20.59 -12.90 -9.12
N LYS A 31 19.26 -12.77 -9.13
CA LYS A 31 18.46 -12.81 -10.34
C LYS A 31 18.45 -11.44 -11.02
N LYS A 32 18.28 -11.46 -12.35
CA LYS A 32 18.28 -10.27 -13.19
C LYS A 32 16.86 -9.77 -13.46
N PHE A 33 16.68 -8.46 -13.41
CA PHE A 33 15.39 -7.78 -13.64
C PHE A 33 15.59 -6.48 -14.40
N MET A 34 14.59 -6.10 -15.20
CA MET A 34 14.54 -4.77 -15.79
C MET A 34 13.99 -3.78 -14.75
N SER A 35 14.71 -2.69 -14.49
CA SER A 35 14.32 -1.70 -13.49
C SER A 35 14.65 -0.27 -13.93
N ASN A 36 13.83 0.68 -13.49
CA ASN A 36 14.07 2.12 -13.62
C ASN A 36 14.69 2.73 -12.36
N ALA A 37 14.97 1.94 -11.31
CA ALA A 37 15.47 2.48 -10.04
C ALA A 37 16.63 1.65 -9.50
N ARG A 38 17.67 2.33 -9.03
CA ARG A 38 18.79 1.74 -8.29
C ARG A 38 19.38 2.73 -7.29
N CYS A 39 20.20 2.23 -6.39
CA CYS A 39 21.06 3.08 -5.58
C CYS A 39 22.15 3.73 -6.45
N VAL A 40 22.57 4.95 -6.10
CA VAL A 40 23.71 5.64 -6.73
C VAL A 40 25.04 4.84 -6.65
N ASN A 41 25.14 3.89 -5.72
CA ASN A 41 26.27 2.97 -5.57
C ASN A 41 26.06 1.63 -6.33
N GLY A 42 25.03 1.53 -7.18
CA GLY A 42 24.78 0.36 -8.03
C GLY A 42 23.92 -0.75 -7.41
N HIS A 43 23.58 -0.68 -6.12
CA HIS A 43 22.70 -1.68 -5.50
C HIS A 43 21.29 -1.65 -6.07
N PHE A 44 20.76 -2.84 -6.36
CA PHE A 44 19.38 -3.07 -6.73
C PHE A 44 18.81 -4.21 -5.88
N ILE A 45 17.54 -4.08 -5.47
CA ILE A 45 16.81 -5.12 -4.73
C ILE A 45 15.49 -5.30 -5.47
N CYS A 46 15.20 -6.52 -5.92
CA CYS A 46 13.93 -6.82 -6.58
C CYS A 46 12.76 -6.78 -5.58
N ASP A 47 11.54 -6.55 -6.10
CA ASP A 47 10.34 -6.39 -5.28
C ASP A 47 10.14 -7.57 -4.32
N SER A 48 10.34 -8.82 -4.77
CA SER A 48 10.16 -10.01 -3.91
C SER A 48 11.14 -10.09 -2.74
N CYS A 49 12.40 -9.64 -2.91
CA CYS A 49 13.35 -9.55 -1.81
C CYS A 49 13.09 -8.34 -0.92
N HIS A 50 12.55 -7.26 -1.47
CA HIS A 50 12.22 -6.04 -0.73
C HIS A 50 11.09 -6.29 0.28
N GLU A 51 10.00 -6.94 -0.16
CA GLU A 51 8.76 -7.03 0.60
C GLU A 51 8.63 -8.25 1.52
N GLN A 52 9.48 -9.28 1.37
CA GLN A 52 9.26 -10.61 1.96
C GLN A 52 8.93 -10.59 3.46
N MET A 53 9.70 -9.84 4.27
CA MET A 53 9.45 -9.73 5.71
C MET A 53 8.25 -8.82 6.00
N GLY A 54 8.07 -7.76 5.21
CA GLY A 54 6.94 -6.84 5.33
C GLY A 54 5.60 -7.54 5.11
N LEU A 55 5.51 -8.43 4.12
CA LEU A 55 4.31 -9.22 3.84
C LEU A 55 3.92 -10.12 5.01
N ARG A 56 4.89 -10.79 5.65
CA ARG A 56 4.64 -11.62 6.84
C ARG A 56 4.08 -10.79 8.00
N VAL A 57 4.62 -9.59 8.22
CA VAL A 57 4.13 -8.66 9.25
C VAL A 57 2.70 -8.22 8.95
N ILE A 58 2.40 -7.90 7.68
CA ILE A 58 1.05 -7.51 7.26
C ILE A 58 0.06 -8.64 7.53
N GLU A 59 0.36 -9.86 7.06
CA GLU A 59 -0.50 -11.03 7.23
C GLU A 59 -0.72 -11.37 8.70
N ASP A 60 0.34 -11.41 9.51
CA ASP A 60 0.26 -11.75 10.93
C ASP A 60 -0.62 -10.76 11.71
N ILE A 61 -0.39 -9.46 11.52
CA ILE A 61 -1.18 -8.42 12.21
C ILE A 61 -2.65 -8.44 11.73
N CYS A 62 -2.89 -8.59 10.43
CA CYS A 62 -4.26 -8.59 9.88
C CYS A 62 -5.05 -9.84 10.28
N ARG A 63 -4.38 -10.98 10.44
CA ARG A 63 -5.02 -12.24 10.85
C ARG A 63 -5.47 -12.23 12.32
N HIS A 64 -4.72 -11.55 13.18
CA HIS A 64 -4.93 -11.59 14.64
C HIS A 64 -5.58 -10.33 15.22
N THR A 65 -5.85 -9.31 14.41
CA THR A 65 -6.51 -8.08 14.89
C THR A 65 -8.03 -8.23 14.97
N ASP A 66 -8.62 -7.69 16.03
CA ASP A 66 -10.06 -7.54 16.25
C ASP A 66 -10.58 -6.12 15.90
N SER A 67 -9.67 -5.19 15.61
CA SER A 67 -9.98 -3.81 15.23
C SER A 67 -10.87 -3.73 13.99
N ARG A 68 -11.88 -2.85 14.05
CA ARG A 68 -12.72 -2.45 12.92
C ARG A 68 -12.20 -1.20 12.20
N ASP A 69 -11.18 -0.56 12.74
CA ASP A 69 -10.53 0.63 12.16
C ASP A 69 -9.32 0.20 11.31
N PRO A 70 -9.40 0.24 9.97
CA PRO A 70 -8.28 -0.14 9.10
C PRO A 70 -7.11 0.84 9.18
N VAL A 71 -7.34 2.10 9.55
CA VAL A 71 -6.28 3.08 9.80
C VAL A 71 -5.50 2.72 11.06
N ALA A 72 -6.18 2.27 12.12
CA ALA A 72 -5.52 1.78 13.34
C ALA A 72 -4.69 0.52 13.08
N ILE A 73 -5.21 -0.44 12.29
CA ILE A 73 -4.47 -1.64 11.89
C ILE A 73 -3.22 -1.23 11.09
N MET A 74 -3.37 -0.39 10.06
CA MET A 74 -2.23 0.09 9.29
C MET A 74 -1.20 0.79 10.17
N LYS A 75 -1.62 1.63 11.12
CA LYS A 75 -0.71 2.32 12.04
C LYS A 75 0.15 1.36 12.85
N LYS A 76 -0.39 0.21 13.27
CA LYS A 76 0.41 -0.85 13.93
C LYS A 76 1.44 -1.44 12.96
N ILE A 77 1.03 -1.75 11.74
CA ILE A 77 1.89 -2.38 10.71
C ILE A 77 3.04 -1.46 10.31
N ILE A 78 2.77 -0.20 9.98
CA ILE A 78 3.79 0.73 9.42
C ILE A 78 4.87 1.15 10.43
N LEU A 79 4.71 0.80 11.71
CA LEU A 79 5.75 0.99 12.74
C LEU A 79 6.80 -0.14 12.73
N SER A 80 6.50 -1.27 12.08
CA SER A 80 7.45 -2.36 11.92
C SER A 80 8.67 -1.92 11.10
N PRO A 81 9.89 -2.35 11.49
CA PRO A 81 11.12 -2.07 10.74
C PRO A 81 11.15 -2.75 9.36
N TYR A 82 10.20 -3.63 9.06
CA TYR A 82 10.10 -4.31 7.76
C TYR A 82 9.11 -3.64 6.80
N ILE A 83 8.44 -2.57 7.22
CA ILE A 83 7.57 -1.77 6.34
C ILE A 83 8.25 -0.44 6.07
N TYR A 84 8.92 -0.34 4.94
CA TYR A 84 9.71 0.83 4.57
C TYR A 84 8.83 2.06 4.31
N MET A 85 9.45 3.26 4.23
CA MET A 85 8.72 4.49 3.92
C MET A 85 8.11 4.43 2.51
N HIS A 86 8.90 3.94 1.56
CA HIS A 86 8.47 3.64 0.22
C HIS A 86 8.82 2.20 -0.11
N GLY A 87 7.86 1.46 -0.63
CA GLY A 87 8.07 0.05 -0.99
C GLY A 87 6.78 -0.63 -1.43
N PRO A 88 6.89 -1.73 -2.20
CA PRO A 88 5.74 -2.44 -2.77
C PRO A 88 4.86 -3.12 -1.72
N GLU A 89 5.31 -3.24 -0.45
CA GLU A 89 4.50 -3.82 0.63
C GLU A 89 3.16 -3.10 0.79
N HIS A 90 3.11 -1.80 0.48
CA HIS A 90 1.88 -0.99 0.58
C HIS A 90 0.80 -1.42 -0.40
N HIS A 91 1.17 -2.09 -1.49
CA HIS A 91 0.24 -2.60 -2.50
C HIS A 91 -0.55 -3.81 -1.97
N VAL A 92 0.02 -4.55 -1.01
CA VAL A 92 -0.66 -5.61 -0.26
C VAL A 92 -1.29 -5.05 1.01
N LEU A 93 -0.57 -4.20 1.75
CA LEU A 93 -0.99 -3.64 3.04
C LEU A 93 -2.40 -3.07 3.01
N VAL A 94 -2.70 -2.19 2.06
CA VAL A 94 -3.97 -1.43 2.04
C VAL A 94 -5.18 -2.38 1.97
N GLY A 95 -5.18 -3.32 1.03
CA GLY A 95 -6.26 -4.30 0.95
C GLY A 95 -6.28 -5.26 2.13
N SER A 96 -5.13 -5.69 2.66
CA SER A 96 -5.09 -6.58 3.83
C SER A 96 -5.73 -5.95 5.08
N VAL A 97 -5.44 -4.67 5.36
CA VAL A 97 -6.06 -3.99 6.51
C VAL A 97 -7.55 -3.74 6.30
N LEU A 98 -7.98 -3.53 5.05
CA LEU A 98 -9.39 -3.38 4.70
C LEU A 98 -10.13 -4.72 4.85
N LEU A 99 -9.55 -5.85 4.42
CA LEU A 99 -10.13 -7.19 4.60
C LEU A 99 -10.35 -7.52 6.08
N ALA A 100 -9.34 -7.27 6.92
CA ALA A 100 -9.43 -7.52 8.36
C ALA A 100 -10.50 -6.63 9.02
N ALA A 101 -10.46 -5.32 8.77
CA ALA A 101 -11.45 -4.39 9.31
C ALA A 101 -12.87 -4.69 8.82
N TYR A 102 -13.03 -5.04 7.54
CA TYR A 102 -14.30 -5.41 6.93
C TYR A 102 -14.90 -6.65 7.58
N LYS A 103 -14.10 -7.72 7.79
CA LYS A 103 -14.50 -8.91 8.53
C LYS A 103 -14.99 -8.55 9.93
N ASN A 104 -14.20 -7.76 10.66
CA ASN A 104 -14.50 -7.37 12.03
C ASN A 104 -15.73 -6.45 12.14
N ALA A 105 -16.06 -5.72 11.07
CA ALA A 105 -17.26 -4.89 10.95
C ALA A 105 -18.53 -5.67 10.56
N GLY A 106 -18.44 -7.01 10.45
CA GLY A 106 -19.56 -7.88 10.11
C GLY A 106 -19.65 -8.26 8.63
N GLY A 107 -18.64 -7.92 7.83
CA GLY A 107 -18.53 -8.40 6.45
C GLY A 107 -18.26 -9.90 6.37
N GLU A 108 -18.87 -10.56 5.39
CA GLU A 108 -18.71 -11.99 5.17
C GLU A 108 -17.52 -12.25 4.24
N LEU A 109 -16.51 -12.95 4.77
CA LEU A 109 -15.42 -13.54 4.01
C LEU A 109 -14.71 -14.61 4.85
N ASP A 110 -13.99 -15.49 4.15
CA ASP A 110 -12.86 -16.24 4.69
C ASP A 110 -11.64 -15.29 4.70
N LEU A 111 -11.26 -14.81 5.89
CA LEU A 111 -10.18 -13.84 6.03
C LEU A 111 -8.83 -14.45 5.64
N ASP A 112 -8.60 -15.71 5.95
CA ASP A 112 -7.31 -16.36 5.72
C ASP A 112 -7.07 -16.54 4.22
N ALA A 113 -8.07 -17.05 3.50
CA ALA A 113 -8.03 -17.19 2.05
C ALA A 113 -7.95 -15.83 1.35
N ALA A 114 -8.69 -14.83 1.83
CA ALA A 114 -8.66 -13.50 1.24
C ALA A 114 -7.31 -12.78 1.45
N LEU A 115 -6.67 -12.95 2.61
CA LEU A 115 -5.33 -12.39 2.86
C LEU A 115 -4.27 -13.03 1.96
N GLU A 116 -4.33 -14.35 1.77
CA GLU A 116 -3.43 -15.05 0.85
C GLU A 116 -3.60 -14.56 -0.59
N GLU A 117 -4.85 -14.44 -1.06
CA GLU A 117 -5.13 -13.97 -2.41
C GLU A 117 -4.81 -12.48 -2.59
N MET A 118 -4.99 -11.67 -1.53
CA MET A 118 -4.53 -10.28 -1.50
C MET A 118 -3.02 -10.19 -1.69
N ARG A 119 -2.25 -11.06 -1.03
CA ARG A 119 -0.81 -11.16 -1.26
C ARG A 119 -0.55 -11.54 -2.71
N ASN A 120 -1.14 -12.62 -3.21
CA ASN A 120 -0.90 -13.11 -4.58
C ASN A 120 -1.16 -12.05 -5.65
N ARG A 121 -2.23 -11.26 -5.52
CA ARG A 121 -2.57 -10.20 -6.48
C ARG A 121 -1.78 -8.91 -6.24
N GLY A 122 -1.62 -8.51 -4.98
CA GLY A 122 -0.96 -7.26 -4.62
C GLY A 122 0.53 -7.24 -4.94
N THR A 123 1.24 -8.37 -4.80
CA THR A 123 2.67 -8.47 -5.15
C THR A 123 2.93 -8.43 -6.66
N GLN A 124 1.90 -8.62 -7.48
CA GLN A 124 2.00 -8.46 -8.94
C GLN A 124 1.94 -6.98 -9.37
N VAL A 125 1.67 -6.06 -8.44
CA VAL A 125 1.65 -4.61 -8.68
C VAL A 125 3.08 -4.07 -8.49
N PRO A 126 3.80 -3.68 -9.57
CA PRO A 126 5.23 -3.38 -9.46
C PRO A 126 5.52 -2.12 -8.63
N GLY A 127 6.70 -2.09 -8.01
CA GLY A 127 7.19 -0.88 -7.35
C GLY A 127 7.27 0.33 -8.30
N GLY A 128 6.91 1.52 -7.82
CA GLY A 128 7.13 2.77 -8.56
C GLY A 128 6.11 3.12 -9.64
N ILE A 129 5.14 2.26 -9.96
CA ILE A 129 4.11 2.51 -10.98
C ILE A 129 3.26 3.78 -10.74
N CYS A 130 3.19 4.26 -9.50
CA CYS A 130 2.53 5.52 -9.14
C CYS A 130 3.07 6.72 -9.93
N GLY A 131 4.37 6.77 -10.18
CA GLY A 131 5.03 7.84 -10.95
C GLY A 131 5.34 7.46 -12.40
N LEU A 132 5.46 6.16 -12.69
CA LEU A 132 5.86 5.67 -14.02
C LEU A 132 4.66 5.36 -14.93
N TRP A 133 3.57 4.84 -14.37
CA TRP A 133 2.37 4.42 -15.11
C TRP A 133 1.16 5.31 -14.82
N GLY A 134 1.25 6.20 -13.84
CA GLY A 134 0.16 7.08 -13.43
C GLY A 134 -0.92 6.39 -12.58
N THR A 135 -0.64 5.22 -12.01
CA THR A 135 -1.58 4.50 -11.14
C THR A 135 -0.90 4.10 -9.83
N CYS A 136 -1.40 4.59 -8.70
CA CYS A 136 -0.83 4.28 -7.39
C CYS A 136 -1.20 2.87 -6.95
N GLY A 137 -0.21 2.06 -6.55
CA GLY A 137 -0.44 0.69 -6.10
C GLY A 137 -1.32 0.60 -4.84
N ALA A 138 -1.31 1.61 -3.97
CA ALA A 138 -2.28 1.71 -2.86
C ALA A 138 -3.73 1.86 -3.34
N ALA A 139 -3.96 2.54 -4.47
CA ALA A 139 -5.30 2.63 -5.06
C ALA A 139 -5.72 1.30 -5.71
N VAL A 140 -4.81 0.66 -6.47
CA VAL A 140 -5.06 -0.67 -7.05
C VAL A 140 -5.41 -1.69 -5.96
N SER A 141 -4.71 -1.62 -4.82
CA SER A 141 -4.99 -2.42 -3.62
C SER A 141 -6.46 -2.35 -3.18
N THR A 142 -7.09 -1.17 -3.25
CA THR A 142 -8.51 -1.02 -2.90
C THR A 142 -9.44 -1.70 -3.91
N GLY A 143 -9.09 -1.73 -5.19
CA GLY A 143 -9.82 -2.49 -6.21
C GLY A 143 -9.68 -3.99 -6.02
N ILE A 144 -8.47 -4.47 -5.68
CA ILE A 144 -8.22 -5.88 -5.34
C ILE A 144 -9.10 -6.28 -4.15
N PHE A 145 -9.13 -5.45 -3.10
CA PHE A 145 -10.01 -5.66 -1.94
C PHE A 145 -11.48 -5.82 -2.34
N ILE A 146 -12.03 -4.91 -3.17
CA ILE A 146 -13.42 -5.03 -3.63
C ILE A 146 -13.63 -6.32 -4.45
N SER A 147 -12.68 -6.69 -5.30
CA SER A 147 -12.75 -7.95 -6.06
C SER A 147 -12.81 -9.16 -5.13
N LEU A 148 -12.07 -9.17 -4.04
CA LEU A 148 -12.06 -10.26 -3.07
C LEU A 148 -13.39 -10.37 -2.31
N ILE A 149 -13.93 -9.26 -1.79
CA ILE A 149 -15.19 -9.31 -1.02
C ILE A 149 -16.43 -9.56 -1.90
N THR A 150 -16.32 -9.36 -3.22
CA THR A 150 -17.43 -9.59 -4.17
C THR A 150 -17.27 -10.86 -5.00
N GLY A 151 -16.11 -11.53 -4.93
CA GLY A 151 -15.79 -12.64 -5.83
C GLY A 151 -15.70 -12.23 -7.30
N ALA A 152 -15.39 -10.97 -7.61
CA ALA A 152 -15.37 -10.46 -8.97
C ALA A 152 -14.31 -11.16 -9.83
N SER A 153 -14.65 -11.37 -11.09
CA SER A 153 -13.76 -11.85 -12.15
C SER A 153 -13.78 -10.87 -13.33
N PRO A 154 -12.88 -11.03 -14.33
CA PRO A 154 -12.93 -10.25 -15.56
C PRO A 154 -14.26 -10.36 -16.36
N LEU A 155 -15.07 -11.39 -16.09
CA LEU A 155 -16.36 -11.63 -16.74
C LEU A 155 -17.56 -11.21 -15.87
N SER A 156 -17.31 -10.72 -14.65
CA SER A 156 -18.39 -10.21 -13.79
C SER A 156 -18.97 -8.91 -14.37
N GLY A 157 -20.26 -8.66 -14.14
CA GLY A 157 -20.92 -7.45 -14.60
C GLY A 157 -20.73 -6.29 -13.63
N LYS A 158 -21.63 -6.19 -12.65
CA LYS A 158 -21.67 -5.09 -11.68
C LYS A 158 -20.41 -5.04 -10.82
N GLU A 159 -19.94 -6.19 -10.35
CA GLU A 159 -18.83 -6.33 -9.41
C GLU A 159 -17.51 -5.89 -10.05
N TRP A 160 -17.30 -6.21 -11.33
CA TRP A 160 -16.17 -5.72 -12.10
C TRP A 160 -16.16 -4.19 -12.18
N GLY A 161 -17.34 -3.59 -12.40
CA GLY A 161 -17.52 -2.14 -12.37
C GLY A 161 -17.17 -1.54 -11.02
N LEU A 162 -17.60 -2.16 -9.92
CA LEU A 162 -17.30 -1.71 -8.55
C LEU A 162 -15.79 -1.73 -8.24
N CYS A 163 -15.05 -2.74 -8.73
CA CYS A 163 -13.59 -2.82 -8.55
C CYS A 163 -12.87 -1.63 -9.21
N ASN A 164 -13.29 -1.29 -10.44
CA ASN A 164 -12.74 -0.15 -11.18
C ASN A 164 -13.17 1.19 -10.56
N GLU A 165 -14.43 1.31 -10.13
CA GLU A 165 -14.94 2.50 -9.46
C GLU A 165 -14.17 2.79 -8.17
N MET A 166 -13.94 1.76 -7.34
CA MET A 166 -13.14 1.91 -6.12
C MET A 166 -11.71 2.37 -6.44
N THR A 167 -11.03 1.70 -7.37
CA THR A 167 -9.67 2.09 -7.79
C THR A 167 -9.64 3.54 -8.26
N SER A 168 -10.60 3.93 -9.11
CA SER A 168 -10.75 5.29 -9.64
C SER A 168 -10.97 6.33 -8.54
N ARG A 169 -11.84 6.05 -7.56
CA ARG A 169 -12.10 6.93 -6.41
C ARG A 169 -10.83 7.16 -5.59
N SER A 170 -10.10 6.10 -5.29
CA SER A 170 -8.80 6.18 -4.60
C SER A 170 -7.80 7.01 -5.40
N LEU A 171 -7.64 6.73 -6.70
CA LEU A 171 -6.74 7.49 -7.58
C LEU A 171 -7.10 8.96 -7.64
N GLY A 172 -8.38 9.30 -7.80
CA GLY A 172 -8.86 10.67 -7.85
C GLY A 172 -8.58 11.44 -6.56
N ALA A 173 -8.72 10.80 -5.40
CA ALA A 173 -8.37 11.40 -4.11
C ALA A 173 -6.85 11.60 -3.96
N ILE A 174 -6.04 10.62 -4.38
CA ILE A 174 -4.57 10.71 -4.34
C ILE A 174 -4.07 11.82 -5.27
N ALA A 175 -4.60 11.89 -6.50
CA ALA A 175 -4.21 12.87 -7.50
C ALA A 175 -4.39 14.31 -7.02
N LYS A 176 -5.42 14.59 -6.23
CA LYS A 176 -5.68 15.93 -5.65
C LYS A 176 -4.57 16.41 -4.70
N THR A 177 -3.86 15.50 -4.05
CA THR A 177 -2.76 15.88 -3.15
C THR A 177 -1.45 16.12 -3.90
N GLY A 178 -1.25 15.43 -5.02
CA GLY A 178 -0.04 15.54 -5.83
C GLY A 178 1.18 14.85 -5.23
N GLY A 179 2.35 15.14 -5.80
CA GLY A 179 3.64 14.58 -5.43
C GLY A 179 4.54 15.53 -4.63
N PRO A 180 5.77 15.11 -4.26
CA PRO A 180 6.37 13.80 -4.55
C PRO A 180 5.67 12.63 -3.82
N ARG A 181 5.94 11.40 -4.28
CA ARG A 181 5.29 10.18 -3.79
C ARG A 181 5.44 10.01 -2.27
N CYS A 182 4.43 9.47 -1.62
CA CYS A 182 4.51 9.06 -0.21
C CYS A 182 3.57 7.88 0.02
N CYS A 183 4.10 6.65 0.06
CA CYS A 183 3.27 5.45 0.16
C CYS A 183 2.38 5.43 1.41
N LYS A 184 2.80 6.07 2.52
CA LYS A 184 2.00 6.21 3.73
C LYS A 184 0.78 7.12 3.53
N ARG A 185 0.99 8.34 3.03
CA ARG A 185 -0.10 9.26 2.66
C ARG A 185 -1.03 8.58 1.65
N ASP A 186 -0.41 7.96 0.66
CA ASP A 186 -0.98 7.07 -0.35
C ASP A 186 -2.07 6.15 0.23
N SER A 187 -1.62 5.38 1.22
CA SER A 187 -2.37 4.35 1.91
C SER A 187 -3.46 4.91 2.81
N TYR A 188 -3.20 5.98 3.58
CA TYR A 188 -4.24 6.64 4.39
C TYR A 188 -5.39 7.11 3.50
N THR A 189 -5.08 7.78 2.38
CA THR A 189 -6.10 8.29 1.45
C THR A 189 -6.92 7.15 0.87
N ALA A 190 -6.26 6.10 0.38
CA ALA A 190 -6.90 4.95 -0.23
C ALA A 190 -7.82 4.20 0.76
N ILE A 191 -7.34 3.95 1.99
CA ILE A 191 -8.12 3.31 3.05
C ILE A 191 -9.37 4.12 3.38
N LEU A 192 -9.22 5.44 3.57
CA LEU A 192 -10.36 6.30 3.88
C LEU A 192 -11.39 6.32 2.73
N GLN A 193 -10.95 6.36 1.48
CA GLN A 193 -11.90 6.24 0.36
C GLN A 193 -12.60 4.89 0.33
N ALA A 194 -11.90 3.80 0.64
CA ALA A 194 -12.48 2.46 0.67
C ALA A 194 -13.48 2.27 1.80
N VAL A 195 -13.24 2.83 2.99
CA VAL A 195 -14.19 2.80 4.11
C VAL A 195 -15.52 3.45 3.70
N ASP A 196 -15.46 4.65 3.10
CA ASP A 196 -16.67 5.35 2.66
C ASP A 196 -17.39 4.57 1.55
N PHE A 197 -16.64 4.08 0.56
CA PHE A 197 -17.18 3.32 -0.55
C PHE A 197 -17.89 2.04 -0.10
N VAL A 198 -17.31 1.30 0.85
CA VAL A 198 -17.93 0.07 1.35
C VAL A 198 -19.23 0.36 2.10
N GLY A 199 -19.23 1.40 2.94
CA GLY A 199 -20.45 1.84 3.63
C GLY A 199 -21.56 2.24 2.65
N GLU A 200 -21.22 3.01 1.62
CA GLU A 200 -22.16 3.47 0.59
C GLU A 200 -22.71 2.34 -0.29
N LYS A 201 -21.86 1.39 -0.71
CA LYS A 201 -22.21 0.37 -1.73
C LYS A 201 -22.70 -0.96 -1.14
N PHE A 202 -22.27 -1.30 0.08
CA PHE A 202 -22.54 -2.60 0.71
C PHE A 202 -23.23 -2.47 2.07
N GLY A 203 -23.39 -1.26 2.62
CA GLY A 203 -24.03 -1.05 3.92
C GLY A 203 -23.22 -1.55 5.12
N ILE A 204 -21.94 -1.89 4.91
CA ILE A 204 -21.04 -2.37 5.96
C ILE A 204 -20.10 -1.23 6.35
N TRP A 205 -20.14 -0.83 7.61
CA TRP A 205 -19.43 0.35 8.10
C TRP A 205 -18.26 -0.06 8.98
N MET A 206 -17.06 -0.05 8.39
CA MET A 206 -15.81 -0.07 9.13
C MET A 206 -15.66 1.21 9.96
N GLU A 207 -14.89 1.14 11.04
CA GLU A 207 -14.63 2.33 11.86
C GLU A 207 -13.75 3.32 11.09
N ARG A 208 -14.18 4.59 11.11
CA ARG A 208 -13.46 5.69 10.48
C ARG A 208 -12.97 6.65 11.56
N PRO A 209 -11.66 6.92 11.66
CA PRO A 209 -11.16 7.90 12.63
C PRO A 209 -11.64 9.30 12.26
N LYS A 210 -12.10 10.08 13.26
CA LYS A 210 -12.52 11.49 13.09
C LYS A 210 -11.38 12.36 12.53
N LYS A 211 -10.15 12.09 12.96
CA LYS A 211 -8.93 12.75 12.48
C LYS A 211 -7.84 11.71 12.26
N THR A 212 -7.20 11.74 11.09
CA THR A 212 -6.04 10.90 10.78
C THR A 212 -4.78 11.75 10.82
N VAL A 213 -3.88 11.46 11.75
CA VAL A 213 -2.57 12.10 11.87
C VAL A 213 -1.47 11.09 11.56
N CYS A 214 -0.50 11.51 10.74
CA CYS A 214 0.72 10.76 10.45
C CYS A 214 1.86 11.23 11.37
N GLY A 215 2.49 10.29 12.08
CA GLY A 215 3.65 10.56 12.94
C GLY A 215 5.02 10.27 12.29
N LEU A 216 5.06 9.98 10.99
CA LEU A 216 6.27 9.53 10.28
C LEU A 216 6.92 10.63 9.41
N TYR A 217 6.54 11.89 9.62
CA TYR A 217 6.95 13.01 8.76
C TYR A 217 8.46 13.30 8.81
N ASP A 218 9.16 12.94 9.88
CA ASP A 218 10.62 13.09 9.98
C ASP A 218 11.41 11.96 9.32
N ARG A 219 10.72 10.85 8.99
CA ARG A 219 11.32 9.68 8.32
C ARG A 219 11.19 9.73 6.80
N ASN A 220 10.74 10.85 6.24
CA ASN A 220 10.54 11.01 4.80
C ASN A 220 11.09 12.36 4.34
N GLU A 221 12.24 12.36 3.68
CA GLU A 221 12.84 13.56 3.08
C GLU A 221 11.90 14.24 2.07
N GLN A 222 11.04 13.47 1.40
CA GLN A 222 10.06 13.98 0.43
C GLN A 222 8.72 14.34 1.09
N CYS A 223 8.65 14.48 2.42
CA CYS A 223 7.42 14.83 3.10
C CYS A 223 6.92 16.24 2.70
N LEU A 224 5.62 16.36 2.44
CA LEU A 224 4.97 17.65 2.15
C LEU A 224 4.78 18.55 3.39
N LYS A 225 5.14 18.07 4.58
CA LYS A 225 5.01 18.76 5.88
C LYS A 225 3.62 19.41 6.00
N GLU A 226 3.49 20.73 6.15
CA GLU A 226 2.20 21.41 6.39
C GLU A 226 1.21 21.25 5.23
N LYS A 227 1.69 20.96 4.01
CA LYS A 227 0.83 20.73 2.84
C LYS A 227 0.24 19.32 2.80
N CYS A 228 0.66 18.42 3.71
CA CYS A 228 0.12 17.07 3.79
C CYS A 228 -1.22 17.07 4.55
N PRO A 229 -2.29 16.43 4.03
CA PRO A 229 -3.59 16.36 4.71
C PRO A 229 -3.54 15.55 6.02
N TYR A 230 -2.43 14.87 6.30
CA TYR A 230 -2.22 14.08 7.52
C TYR A 230 -1.21 14.72 8.48
N ASN A 231 -0.89 16.01 8.29
CA ASN A 231 -0.02 16.74 9.21
C ASN A 231 -0.68 16.87 10.61
N PRO A 232 0.07 16.72 11.72
CA PRO A 232 -0.48 16.89 13.07
C PRO A 232 -1.08 18.29 13.34
N LEU A 233 -0.51 19.33 12.74
CA LEU A 233 -0.92 20.73 12.89
C LEU A 233 -2.02 21.17 11.91
N GLY A 234 -2.34 20.32 10.92
CA GLY A 234 -3.40 20.56 9.92
C GLY A 234 -4.78 20.08 10.37
#